data_AF-A0A6I1QZN8-F1
#
_entry.id   AF-A0A6I1QZN8-F1
#
_cell.length_a   1.000
_cell.length_b   1.000
_cell.length_c   1.000
_cell.angle_alpha   90.00
_cell.angle_beta   90.00
_cell.angle_gamma   90.00
#
_symmetry.space_group_name_H-M   'P 1'
#
loop_
_entity.id
_entity.type
_entity.pdbx_description
1 polymer ?
#
loop_
_entity_poly.entity_id
_entity_poly.type
_entity_poly.pdbx_seq_one_letter_code
_entity_poly.pdbx_strand_id
1 'polypeptide(L)'
;MASAPALEKEKIEALIKQVNDLKTAKFVRNGSTYSADSAATFLRRKWQANQSEVKTARDFIDKVASRSGTSGKPYLIRLKEGKEIHSRDFLLAQLQRLEGSP
;
A
#
# COMPACT_ATOMS: atom_id res chain seq x y z
N MET A 1 6.07 -10.42 24.48
CA MET A 1 5.48 -9.12 24.12
C MET A 1 6.14 -8.67 22.83
N ALA A 2 5.42 -8.66 21.71
CA ALA A 2 5.98 -8.17 20.45
C ALA A 2 6.11 -6.65 20.53
N SER A 3 7.35 -6.14 20.45
CA SER A 3 7.63 -4.71 20.43
C SER A 3 6.87 -4.05 19.27
N ALA A 4 6.25 -2.89 19.52
CA ALA A 4 5.53 -2.08 18.54
C ALA A 4 6.12 -2.04 17.10
N PRO A 5 7.44 -1.93 16.87
CA PRO A 5 8.01 -1.96 15.51
C PRO A 5 7.84 -3.28 14.75
N ALA A 6 7.72 -4.42 15.44
CA ALA A 6 7.46 -5.71 14.78
C ALA A 6 6.01 -5.77 14.27
N LEU A 7 5.06 -5.29 15.08
CA LEU A 7 3.65 -5.19 14.71
C LEU A 7 3.44 -4.32 13.46
N GLU A 8 4.13 -3.17 13.40
CA GLU A 8 4.03 -2.26 12.26
C GLU A 8 4.52 -2.89 10.95
N LYS A 9 5.63 -3.65 10.98
CA LYS A 9 6.12 -4.38 9.81
C LYS A 9 5.12 -5.45 9.37
N GLU A 10 4.54 -6.16 10.32
CA GLU A 10 3.55 -7.21 10.05
C GLU A 10 2.28 -6.62 9.42
N LYS A 11 1.82 -5.46 9.91
CA LYS A 11 0.73 -4.69 9.27
C LYS A 11 1.07 -4.30 7.84
N ILE A 12 2.29 -3.83 7.57
CA ILE A 12 2.73 -3.48 6.20
C ILE A 12 2.70 -4.71 5.29
N GLU A 13 3.22 -5.84 5.75
CA GLU A 13 3.16 -7.09 4.97
C GLU A 13 1.71 -7.54 4.73
N ALA A 14 0.83 -7.42 5.73
CA ALA A 14 -0.58 -7.69 5.59
C ALA A 14 -1.24 -6.76 4.55
N LEU A 15 -0.91 -5.46 4.54
CA LEU A 15 -1.38 -4.50 3.54
C LEU A 15 -0.90 -4.86 2.12
N ILE A 16 0.37 -5.23 1.96
CA ILE A 16 0.93 -5.66 0.67
C ILE A 16 0.23 -6.93 0.20
N LYS A 17 -0.05 -7.87 1.12
CA LYS A 17 -0.79 -9.09 0.83
C LYS A 17 -2.24 -8.79 0.41
N GLN A 18 -2.91 -7.86 1.08
CA GLN A 18 -4.25 -7.38 0.68
C GLN A 18 -4.22 -6.79 -0.73
N VAL A 19 -3.20 -5.97 -1.06
CA VAL A 19 -3.03 -5.44 -2.42
C VAL A 19 -2.86 -6.56 -3.44
N ASN A 20 -2.06 -7.58 -3.14
CA ASN A 20 -1.87 -8.74 -4.01
C ASN A 20 -3.16 -9.56 -4.20
N ASP A 21 -3.97 -9.65 -3.14
CA ASP A 21 -5.25 -10.37 -3.15
C ASP A 21 -6.30 -9.68 -4.02
N LEU A 22 -6.17 -8.37 -4.27
CA LEU A 22 -7.01 -7.61 -5.20
C LEU A 22 -6.72 -7.93 -6.67
N LYS A 23 -6.75 -9.22 -7.05
CA LYS A 23 -6.50 -9.67 -8.43
C LYS A 23 -7.43 -9.01 -9.46
N THR A 24 -8.61 -8.56 -9.01
CA THR A 24 -9.61 -7.87 -9.82
C THR A 24 -9.39 -6.36 -9.90
N ALA A 25 -8.49 -5.78 -9.09
CA ALA A 25 -8.14 -4.38 -9.14
C ALA A 25 -6.89 -4.14 -10.02
N LYS A 26 -6.80 -2.92 -10.55
CA LYS A 26 -5.66 -2.44 -11.32
C LYS A 26 -5.06 -1.22 -10.64
N PHE A 27 -3.75 -1.19 -10.47
CA PHE A 27 -3.06 -0.02 -9.94
C PHE A 27 -2.69 0.92 -11.07
N VAL A 28 -3.18 2.15 -11.03
CA VAL A 28 -2.83 3.17 -12.01
C VAL A 28 -1.72 4.06 -11.44
N ARG A 29 -0.58 4.08 -12.12
CA ARG A 29 0.54 4.98 -11.82
C ARG A 29 0.93 5.73 -13.09
N ASN A 30 0.90 7.06 -13.03
CA ASN A 30 1.22 7.94 -14.16
C ASN A 30 0.43 7.64 -15.45
N GLY A 31 -0.79 7.09 -15.34
CA GLY A 31 -1.62 6.69 -16.48
C GLY A 31 -1.38 5.25 -16.98
N SER A 32 -0.39 4.54 -16.42
CA SER A 32 -0.17 3.12 -16.70
C SER A 32 -0.87 2.24 -15.67
N THR A 33 -1.62 1.24 -16.12
CA THR A 33 -2.26 0.25 -15.28
C THR A 33 -1.36 -0.95 -15.03
N TYR A 34 -1.20 -1.33 -13.77
CA TYR A 34 -0.45 -2.47 -13.29
C TYR A 34 -1.39 -3.47 -12.62
N SER A 35 -1.04 -4.75 -12.68
CA SER A 35 -1.76 -5.80 -11.95
C SER A 35 -1.43 -5.75 -10.46
N ALA A 36 -2.33 -6.28 -9.63
CA ALA A 36 -2.15 -6.40 -8.18
C ALA A 36 -0.81 -7.04 -7.77
N ASP A 37 -0.39 -8.10 -8.45
CA ASP A 37 0.90 -8.77 -8.21
C ASP A 37 2.10 -7.82 -8.43
N SER A 38 2.10 -7.10 -9.55
CA SER A 38 3.13 -6.12 -9.86
C SER A 38 3.12 -4.96 -8.86
N ALA A 39 1.94 -4.51 -8.44
CA ALA A 39 1.80 -3.48 -7.42
C ALA A 39 2.32 -3.93 -6.06
N ALA A 40 1.97 -5.13 -5.61
CA ALA A 40 2.44 -5.70 -4.36
C ALA A 40 3.97 -5.86 -4.35
N THR A 41 4.53 -6.41 -5.42
CA THR A 41 6.00 -6.55 -5.58
C THR A 41 6.69 -5.19 -5.58
N PHE A 42 6.12 -4.21 -6.29
CA PHE A 42 6.65 -2.84 -6.34
C PHE A 42 6.63 -2.17 -4.96
N LEU A 43 5.50 -2.25 -4.25
CA LEU A 43 5.35 -1.71 -2.91
C LEU A 43 6.32 -2.36 -1.92
N ARG A 44 6.48 -3.69 -1.98
CA ARG A 44 7.43 -4.43 -1.13
C ARG A 44 8.87 -3.98 -1.38
N ARG A 45 9.29 -3.89 -2.64
CA ARG A 45 10.65 -3.42 -2.99
C ARG A 45 10.89 -1.98 -2.53
N LYS A 46 9.91 -1.09 -2.76
CA LYS A 46 10.03 0.31 -2.37
C LYS A 46 10.03 0.46 -0.84
N TRP A 47 9.23 -0.33 -0.13
CA TRP A 47 9.29 -0.41 1.33
C TRP A 47 10.66 -0.87 1.79
N GLN A 48 11.22 -1.94 1.22
CA GLN A 48 12.56 -2.44 1.52
C GLN A 48 13.66 -1.37 1.34
N ALA A 49 13.55 -0.55 0.30
CA ALA A 49 14.48 0.57 0.09
C ALA A 49 14.28 1.72 1.11
N ASN A 50 13.08 1.89 1.66
CA ASN A 50 12.71 2.97 2.56
C ASN A 50 12.49 2.49 4.01
N GLN A 51 12.94 1.28 4.39
CA GLN A 51 12.70 0.71 5.73
C GLN A 51 13.27 1.58 6.85
N SER A 52 14.34 2.32 6.54
CA SER A 52 14.98 3.27 7.45
C SER A 52 14.10 4.48 7.76
N GLU A 53 13.31 4.95 6.79
CA GLU A 53 12.40 6.09 6.93
C GLU A 53 11.00 5.65 7.37
N VAL A 54 10.58 4.46 6.95
CA VAL A 54 9.27 3.87 7.18
C VAL A 54 9.28 3.07 8.48
N LYS A 55 8.89 3.74 9.56
CA LYS A 55 8.79 3.12 10.90
C LYS A 55 7.42 2.54 11.22
N THR A 56 6.38 2.98 10.52
CA THR A 56 4.98 2.63 10.78
C THR A 56 4.24 2.28 9.49
N ALA A 57 3.14 1.54 9.60
CA ALA A 57 2.28 1.22 8.47
C ALA A 57 1.67 2.48 7.85
N ARG A 58 1.38 3.50 8.65
CA ARG A 58 0.97 4.83 8.15
C ARG A 58 2.06 5.51 7.34
N ASP A 59 3.31 5.46 7.79
CA ASP A 59 4.44 6.05 7.05
C ASP A 59 4.67 5.33 5.71
N PHE A 60 4.51 3.99 5.70
CA PHE A 60 4.50 3.21 4.47
C PHE A 60 3.43 3.71 3.51
N ILE A 61 2.20 3.89 4.00
CA ILE A 61 1.11 4.35 3.14
C ILE A 61 1.38 5.77 2.62
N ASP A 62 1.82 6.68 3.48
CA ASP A 62 2.04 8.09 3.09
C ASP A 62 3.24 8.26 2.17
N LYS A 63 4.39 7.65 2.48
CA LYS A 63 5.64 7.83 1.71
C LYS A 63 5.82 6.84 0.57
N VAL A 64 5.38 5.59 0.76
CA VAL A 64 5.61 4.51 -0.22
C VAL A 64 4.43 4.35 -1.15
N ALA A 65 3.21 4.28 -0.61
CA ALA A 65 2.03 3.86 -1.35
C ALA A 65 1.04 4.98 -1.72
N SER A 66 1.28 6.23 -1.32
CA SER A 66 0.36 7.34 -1.64
C SER A 66 0.64 7.95 -3.00
N ARG A 67 1.92 8.19 -3.31
CA ARG A 67 2.36 8.92 -4.49
C ARG A 67 3.77 8.54 -4.92
N SER A 68 4.08 8.85 -6.18
CA SER A 68 5.44 8.72 -6.70
C SER A 68 6.30 9.84 -6.16
N GLY A 69 7.32 9.53 -5.35
CA GLY A 69 8.31 10.52 -4.92
C GLY A 69 9.01 11.20 -6.10
N THR A 70 9.21 10.47 -7.20
CA THR A 70 9.88 10.97 -8.41
C THR A 70 9.01 11.92 -9.25
N SER A 71 7.68 11.78 -9.23
CA SER A 71 6.78 12.53 -10.14
C SER A 71 5.72 13.35 -9.40
N GLY A 72 5.63 13.24 -8.08
CA GLY A 72 4.58 13.85 -7.25
C GLY A 72 3.18 13.27 -7.43
N LYS A 73 2.91 12.48 -8.48
CA LYS A 73 1.56 12.02 -8.81
C LYS A 73 1.04 10.95 -7.84
N PRO A 74 -0.22 11.05 -7.39
CA PRO A 74 -0.84 10.04 -6.54
C PRO A 74 -1.05 8.73 -7.31
N TYR A 75 -0.97 7.60 -6.59
CA TYR A 75 -1.34 6.30 -7.15
C TYR A 75 -2.85 6.09 -7.01
N LEU A 76 -3.47 5.53 -8.04
CA LEU A 76 -4.89 5.17 -8.03
C LEU A 76 -5.03 3.66 -8.08
N ILE A 77 -6.12 3.16 -7.53
CA ILE A 77 -6.56 1.78 -7.62
C ILE A 77 -7.90 1.81 -8.34
N ARG A 78 -7.93 1.19 -9.51
CA ARG A 78 -9.15 0.97 -10.27
C ARG A 78 -9.73 -0.38 -9.88
N LEU A 79 -10.87 -0.35 -9.21
CA LEU A 79 -11.62 -1.53 -8.83
C LEU A 79 -12.39 -2.11 -10.03
N LYS A 80 -12.87 -3.35 -9.90
CA LYS A 80 -13.68 -4.03 -10.92
C LYS A 80 -14.92 -3.22 -11.35
N GLU A 81 -15.51 -2.45 -10.45
CA GLU A 81 -16.67 -1.58 -10.73
C GLU A 81 -16.33 -0.36 -11.59
N GLY A 82 -15.07 -0.20 -12.02
CA GLY A 82 -14.62 0.99 -12.74
C GLY A 82 -14.36 2.19 -11.83
N LYS A 83 -14.58 2.05 -10.53
CA LYS A 83 -14.27 3.07 -9.52
C LYS A 83 -12.76 3.19 -9.34
N GLU A 84 -12.26 4.41 -9.51
CA GLU A 84 -10.88 4.77 -9.23
C GLU A 84 -10.81 5.44 -7.86
N ILE A 85 -10.01 4.87 -6.96
CA ILE A 85 -9.81 5.40 -5.62
C ILE A 85 -8.32 5.65 -5.40
N HIS A 86 -7.99 6.61 -4.55
CA HIS A 86 -6.59 6.84 -4.18
C HIS A 86 -6.04 5.61 -3.44
N SER A 87 -4.86 5.14 -3.86
CA SER A 87 -4.21 4.00 -3.22
C SER A 87 -3.96 4.26 -1.73
N ARG A 88 -3.66 5.51 -1.37
CA ARG A 88 -3.57 5.97 0.02
C ARG A 88 -4.83 5.65 0.82
N ASP A 89 -5.98 6.06 0.29
CA ASP A 89 -7.26 6.00 1.00
C ASP A 89 -7.68 4.54 1.20
N PHE A 90 -7.54 3.73 0.16
CA PHE A 90 -7.77 2.30 0.23
C PHE A 90 -6.90 1.61 1.28
N LEU A 91 -5.60 1.89 1.28
CA LEU A 91 -4.66 1.27 2.21
C LEU A 91 -4.87 1.77 3.65
N LEU A 92 -5.24 3.04 3.83
CA LEU A 92 -5.60 3.58 5.15
C LEU A 92 -6.83 2.87 5.70
N ALA A 93 -7.85 2.63 4.88
CA ALA A 93 -9.04 1.88 5.28
C ALA A 93 -8.70 0.43 5.65
N GLN A 94 -7.81 -0.23 4.88
CA GLN A 94 -7.33 -1.57 5.22
C GLN A 94 -6.52 -1.58 6.51
N LEU A 95 -5.66 -0.59 6.72
CA LEU A 95 -4.87 -0.46 7.93
C LEU A 95 -5.78 -0.27 9.13
N GLN A 96 -6.77 0.62 9.04
CA GLN A 96 -7.74 0.82 10.11
C GLN A 96 -8.52 -0.45 10.44
N ARG A 97 -8.82 -1.30 9.46
CA ARG A 97 -9.40 -2.63 9.72
C ARG A 97 -8.44 -3.58 10.43
N LEU A 98 -7.15 -3.55 10.09
CA LEU A 98 -6.13 -4.35 10.78
C LEU A 98 -5.90 -3.87 12.22
N GLU A 99 -5.96 -2.56 12.45
CA GLU A 99 -5.76 -1.93 13.76
C GLU A 99 -7.02 -1.95 14.64
N GLY A 100 -8.20 -1.96 14.03
CA GLY A 100 -9.49 -1.99 14.69
C GLY A 100 -10.02 -3.39 14.96
N SER A 101 -9.29 -4.45 14.58
CA SER A 101 -9.56 -5.81 15.05
C SER A 101 -9.01 -5.95 16.47
N PRO A 102 -9.88 -6.19 17.48
CA PRO A 102 -9.48 -6.39 18.88
C PRO A 102 -8.74 -7.70 19.11
#